data_AF-A0AAX3BD51-F1
#
_entry.id   AF-A0AAX3BD51-F1
#
_cell.length_a   1.000
_cell.length_b   1.000
_cell.length_c   1.000
_cell.angle_alpha   90.00
_cell.angle_beta   90.00
_cell.angle_gamma   90.00
#
_symmetry.space_group_name_H-M   'P 1'
#
loop_
_entity.id
_entity.type
_entity.pdbx_description
1 polymer ?
#
loop_
_entity_poly.entity_id
_entity_poly.type
_entity_poly.pdbx_seq_one_letter_code
_entity_poly.pdbx_strand_id
1 'polypeptide(L)'
;MRNLSRALFWLGFSLLVAGLVIGILDREWTRFFFKNIYLDRQIVVGFHLFITHGHIFMFSLFSFVLALLFREQSQVSSTTMALFWVYVIGVIATLGLGLYKGLALSAMVGMDPRIGLFHADKMLFGGNSILRSLLYTLAHSTMGAGLIGLFIKASKPYQKNPH
;
A
#
# COMPACT_ATOMS: atom_id res chain seq x y z
N MET A 1 -22.42 5.88 -3.56
CA MET A 1 -22.09 4.74 -4.44
C MET A 1 -23.06 3.61 -4.15
N ARG A 2 -23.82 3.12 -5.15
CA ARG A 2 -24.88 2.10 -4.94
C ARG A 2 -24.36 0.65 -4.91
N ASN A 3 -23.07 0.41 -5.16
CA ASN A 3 -22.51 -0.94 -5.19
C ASN A 3 -21.05 -0.95 -4.65
N LEU A 4 -20.89 -1.29 -3.37
CA LEU A 4 -19.60 -1.36 -2.69
C LEU A 4 -18.71 -2.47 -3.27
N SER A 5 -19.29 -3.61 -3.64
CA SER A 5 -18.57 -4.71 -4.30
C SER A 5 -17.88 -4.23 -5.57
N ARG A 6 -18.60 -3.48 -6.43
CA ARG A 6 -18.02 -2.91 -7.65
C ARG A 6 -16.91 -1.90 -7.35
N ALA A 7 -17.05 -1.07 -6.32
CA ALA A 7 -16.01 -0.12 -5.92
C ALA A 7 -14.74 -0.83 -5.43
N LEU A 8 -14.89 -1.87 -4.61
CA LEU A 8 -13.79 -2.72 -4.15
C LEU A 8 -13.12 -3.47 -5.30
N PHE A 9 -13.89 -3.96 -6.27
CA PHE A 9 -13.35 -4.59 -7.47
C PHE A 9 -12.48 -3.62 -8.27
N TRP A 10 -12.98 -2.39 -8.52
CA TRP A 10 -12.22 -1.38 -9.26
C TRP A 10 -11.00 -0.89 -8.49
N LEU A 11 -11.08 -0.78 -7.16
CA LEU A 11 -9.92 -0.52 -6.32
C LEU A 11 -8.88 -1.64 -6.48
N GLY A 12 -9.30 -2.90 -6.35
CA GLY A 12 -8.44 -4.06 -6.51
C GLY A 12 -7.78 -4.14 -7.88
N PHE A 13 -8.53 -3.85 -8.95
CA PHE A 13 -8.02 -3.78 -10.31
C PHE A 13 -7.03 -2.62 -10.50
N SER A 14 -7.33 -1.44 -9.95
CA SER A 14 -6.44 -0.28 -10.02
C SER A 14 -5.12 -0.56 -9.29
N LEU A 15 -5.19 -1.22 -8.13
CA LEU A 15 -4.01 -1.67 -7.38
C LEU A 15 -3.23 -2.73 -8.17
N LEU A 16 -3.90 -3.70 -8.80
CA LEU A 16 -3.23 -4.70 -9.64
C LEU A 16 -2.41 -4.02 -10.76
N VAL A 17 -3.04 -3.10 -11.50
CA VAL A 17 -2.37 -2.34 -12.56
C VAL A 17 -1.23 -1.49 -12.00
N ALA A 18 -1.46 -0.79 -10.88
CA ALA A 18 -0.41 -0.04 -10.20
C ALA A 18 0.76 -0.94 -9.79
N GLY A 19 0.49 -2.14 -9.27
CA GLY A 19 1.51 -3.12 -8.89
C GLY A 19 2.39 -3.49 -10.07
N LEU A 20 1.79 -3.79 -11.23
CA LEU A 20 2.52 -4.06 -12.48
C LEU A 20 3.38 -2.87 -12.90
N VAL A 21 2.83 -1.66 -12.88
CA VAL A 21 3.57 -0.43 -13.21
C VAL A 21 4.74 -0.21 -12.24
N ILE A 22 4.53 -0.39 -10.93
CA ILE A 22 5.59 -0.28 -9.94
C ILE A 22 6.65 -1.36 -10.14
N GLY A 23 6.30 -2.58 -10.54
CA GLY A 23 7.28 -3.62 -10.83
C GLY A 23 8.18 -3.25 -12.02
N ILE A 24 7.61 -2.63 -13.06
CA ILE A 24 8.39 -2.08 -14.18
C ILE A 24 9.27 -0.92 -13.71
N LEU A 25 8.70 0.02 -12.95
CA LEU A 25 9.43 1.17 -12.42
C LEU A 25 10.57 0.73 -11.52
N ASP A 26 10.36 -0.24 -10.62
CA ASP A 26 11.40 -0.81 -9.77
C ASP A 26 12.56 -1.36 -10.62
N ARG A 27 12.24 -2.16 -11.64
CA ARG A 27 13.25 -2.70 -12.57
C ARG A 27 14.04 -1.61 -13.28
N GLU A 28 13.40 -0.59 -13.83
CA GLU A 28 14.11 0.46 -14.59
C GLU A 28 14.80 1.47 -13.67
N TRP A 29 14.22 1.80 -12.52
CA TRP A 29 14.79 2.70 -11.52
C TRP A 29 16.05 2.11 -10.90
N THR A 30 15.99 0.85 -10.49
CA THR A 30 17.16 0.13 -9.97
C THR A 30 18.24 0.01 -11.04
N ARG A 31 17.90 -0.33 -12.30
CA ARG A 31 18.87 -0.33 -13.41
C ARG A 31 19.55 1.02 -13.64
N PHE A 32 18.85 2.14 -13.46
CA PHE A 32 19.44 3.46 -13.64
C PHE A 32 20.45 3.78 -12.53
N PHE A 33 20.03 3.61 -11.27
CA PHE A 33 20.85 4.00 -10.12
C PHE A 33 21.90 2.97 -9.72
N PHE A 34 21.72 1.68 -10.02
CA PHE A 34 22.56 0.62 -9.46
C PHE A 34 23.74 0.20 -10.33
N LYS A 35 23.94 0.82 -11.51
CA LYS A 35 24.99 0.41 -12.47
C LYS A 35 26.40 0.33 -11.86
N ASN A 36 26.69 1.14 -10.83
CA ASN A 36 28.01 1.27 -10.23
C ASN A 36 28.02 1.04 -8.71
N ILE A 37 27.00 0.38 -8.15
CA ILE A 37 26.92 0.10 -6.71
C ILE A 37 27.27 -1.36 -6.45
N TYR A 38 27.96 -1.65 -5.34
CA TYR A 38 28.20 -3.01 -4.86
C TYR A 38 26.89 -3.79 -4.65
N LEU A 39 26.92 -5.10 -4.97
CA LEU A 39 25.75 -5.98 -5.01
C LEU A 39 24.99 -6.05 -3.67
N ASP A 40 25.70 -6.02 -2.56
CA ASP A 40 25.14 -6.00 -1.20
C ASP A 40 24.17 -4.82 -0.98
N ARG A 41 24.53 -3.65 -1.50
CA ARG A 41 23.69 -2.44 -1.43
C ARG A 41 22.52 -2.49 -2.40
N GLN A 42 22.70 -3.10 -3.57
CA GLN A 42 21.61 -3.30 -4.54
C GLN A 42 20.49 -4.16 -3.95
N ILE A 43 20.84 -5.25 -3.25
CA ILE A 43 19.88 -6.15 -2.63
C ILE A 43 19.02 -5.42 -1.60
N VAL A 44 19.66 -4.65 -0.71
CA VAL A 44 18.96 -4.01 0.41
C VAL A 44 18.07 -2.85 -0.06
N VAL A 45 18.51 -2.10 -1.06
CA VAL A 45 17.73 -0.99 -1.60
C VAL A 45 16.59 -1.49 -2.50
N GLY A 46 16.87 -2.48 -3.36
CA GLY A 46 15.84 -3.15 -4.17
C GLY A 46 14.78 -3.85 -3.32
N PHE A 47 15.15 -4.34 -2.13
CA PHE A 47 14.22 -4.95 -1.18
C PHE A 47 13.06 -4.01 -0.78
N HIS A 48 13.29 -2.69 -0.64
CA HIS A 48 12.22 -1.76 -0.25
C HIS A 48 11.19 -1.49 -1.35
N LEU A 49 11.63 -1.39 -2.60
CA LEU A 49 10.73 -1.28 -3.75
C LEU A 49 10.00 -2.60 -4.00
N PHE A 50 10.71 -3.73 -3.88
CA PHE A 50 10.11 -5.07 -3.91
C PHE A 50 9.03 -5.28 -2.84
N ILE A 51 9.29 -4.86 -1.59
CA ILE A 51 8.29 -4.90 -0.52
C ILE A 51 7.06 -4.08 -0.90
N THR A 52 7.26 -2.86 -1.42
CA THR A 52 6.15 -1.98 -1.82
C THR A 52 5.32 -2.65 -2.93
N HIS A 53 5.97 -3.23 -3.92
CA HIS A 53 5.33 -4.01 -4.98
C HIS A 53 4.49 -5.18 -4.42
N GLY A 54 5.04 -5.95 -3.48
CA GLY A 54 4.32 -7.02 -2.79
C GLY A 54 3.09 -6.52 -2.01
N HIS A 55 3.20 -5.41 -1.29
CA HIS A 55 2.06 -4.81 -0.58
C HIS A 55 0.93 -4.41 -1.52
N ILE A 56 1.25 -3.83 -2.68
CA ILE A 56 0.24 -3.45 -3.68
C ILE A 56 -0.57 -4.68 -4.12
N PHE A 57 0.10 -5.79 -4.43
CA PHE A 57 -0.60 -7.02 -4.81
C PHE A 57 -1.43 -7.62 -3.67
N MET A 58 -0.93 -7.60 -2.44
CA MET A 58 -1.70 -8.07 -1.28
C MET A 58 -2.95 -7.22 -1.06
N PHE A 59 -2.85 -5.90 -1.19
CA PHE A 59 -4.00 -5.01 -1.05
C PHE A 59 -4.99 -5.12 -2.21
N SER A 60 -4.51 -5.39 -3.42
CA SER A 60 -5.34 -5.76 -4.56
C SER A 60 -6.15 -7.03 -4.27
N LEU A 61 -5.48 -8.08 -3.76
CA LEU A 61 -6.12 -9.34 -3.38
C LEU A 61 -7.18 -9.13 -2.29
N PHE A 62 -6.87 -8.39 -1.22
CA PHE A 62 -7.84 -8.08 -0.17
C PHE A 62 -9.06 -7.33 -0.71
N SER A 63 -8.85 -6.39 -1.64
CA SER A 63 -9.94 -5.67 -2.29
C SER A 63 -10.83 -6.61 -3.11
N PHE A 64 -10.27 -7.58 -3.83
CA PHE A 64 -11.06 -8.59 -4.55
C PHE A 64 -11.82 -9.52 -3.61
N VAL A 65 -11.19 -9.99 -2.52
CA VAL A 65 -11.86 -10.81 -1.51
C VAL A 65 -13.03 -10.06 -0.90
N LEU A 66 -12.84 -8.81 -0.48
CA LEU A 66 -13.94 -7.98 0.02
C LEU A 66 -15.02 -7.75 -1.05
N ALA A 67 -14.64 -7.54 -2.32
CA ALA A 67 -15.62 -7.39 -3.39
C ALA A 67 -16.53 -8.62 -3.52
N LEU A 68 -15.98 -9.82 -3.40
CA LEU A 68 -16.75 -11.07 -3.39
C LEU A 68 -17.66 -11.17 -2.17
N LEU A 69 -17.15 -10.83 -0.98
CA LEU A 69 -17.93 -10.89 0.26
C LEU A 69 -19.11 -9.89 0.29
N PHE A 70 -18.95 -8.74 -0.37
CA PHE A 70 -20.01 -7.73 -0.48
C PHE A 70 -20.89 -7.89 -1.73
N ARG A 71 -20.70 -8.92 -2.56
CA ARG A 71 -21.39 -9.08 -3.86
C ARG A 71 -22.91 -9.07 -3.75
N GLU A 72 -23.44 -9.79 -2.77
CA GLU A 72 -24.89 -9.97 -2.57
C GLU A 72 -25.51 -8.90 -1.65
N GLN A 73 -24.71 -7.94 -1.13
CA GLN A 73 -25.24 -6.89 -0.25
C GLN A 73 -25.88 -5.77 -1.07
N SER A 74 -27.22 -5.76 -1.09
CA SER A 74 -28.04 -4.74 -1.76
C SER A 74 -28.09 -3.40 -1.03
N GLN A 75 -27.87 -3.40 0.30
CA GLN A 75 -27.86 -2.20 1.13
C GLN A 75 -26.56 -2.09 1.92
N VAL A 76 -25.83 -1.00 1.71
CA VAL A 76 -24.56 -0.71 2.38
C VAL A 76 -24.80 0.43 3.36
N SER A 77 -24.56 0.18 4.65
CA SER A 77 -24.71 1.22 5.68
C SER A 77 -23.72 2.37 5.50
N SER A 78 -24.05 3.56 6.00
CA SER A 78 -23.14 4.71 6.03
C SER A 78 -21.83 4.40 6.76
N THR A 79 -21.88 3.61 7.84
CA THR A 79 -20.68 3.13 8.56
C THR A 79 -19.80 2.26 7.68
N THR A 80 -20.38 1.34 6.89
CA THR A 80 -19.62 0.50 5.96
C THR A 80 -18.95 1.35 4.89
N MET A 81 -19.63 2.38 4.40
CA MET A 81 -19.04 3.34 3.45
C MET A 81 -17.92 4.16 4.08
N ALA A 82 -18.03 4.56 5.33
CA ALA A 82 -16.94 5.23 6.04
C ALA A 82 -15.72 4.33 6.18
N LEU A 83 -15.92 3.06 6.55
CA LEU A 83 -14.84 2.06 6.64
C LEU A 83 -14.16 1.80 5.28
N PHE A 84 -14.93 1.81 4.19
CA PHE A 84 -14.38 1.75 2.84
C PHE A 84 -13.42 2.91 2.56
N TRP A 85 -13.82 4.14 2.87
CA TRP A 85 -12.96 5.30 2.65
C TRP A 85 -11.74 5.32 3.58
N VAL A 86 -11.91 4.92 4.84
CA VAL A 86 -10.78 4.72 5.78
C VAL A 86 -9.78 3.71 5.21
N TYR A 87 -10.25 2.59 4.67
CA TYR A 87 -9.40 1.62 4.00
C TYR A 87 -8.67 2.21 2.79
N VAL A 88 -9.39 2.89 1.88
CA VAL A 88 -8.81 3.52 0.68
C VAL A 88 -7.73 4.55 1.04
N ILE A 89 -8.03 5.46 1.98
CA ILE A 89 -7.08 6.49 2.42
C ILE A 89 -5.84 5.83 3.05
N GLY A 90 -6.04 4.82 3.90
CA GLY A 90 -4.94 4.08 4.51
C GLY A 90 -4.06 3.35 3.49
N VAL A 91 -4.66 2.72 2.46
CA VAL A 91 -3.94 2.07 1.36
C VAL A 91 -3.11 3.10 0.59
N ILE A 92 -3.72 4.21 0.17
CA ILE A 92 -3.02 5.27 -0.59
C ILE A 92 -1.86 5.83 0.23
N ALA A 93 -2.07 6.13 1.52
CA ALA A 93 -1.02 6.66 2.39
C ALA A 93 0.11 5.65 2.60
N THR A 94 -0.22 4.38 2.88
CA THR A 94 0.76 3.32 3.11
C THR A 94 1.61 3.08 1.87
N LEU A 95 0.97 2.97 0.71
CA LEU A 95 1.67 2.76 -0.56
C LEU A 95 2.48 3.97 -0.96
N GLY A 96 1.95 5.19 -0.80
CA GLY A 96 2.67 6.42 -1.09
C GLY A 96 3.94 6.57 -0.25
N LEU A 97 3.87 6.27 1.04
CA LEU A 97 5.03 6.27 1.94
C LEU A 97 6.04 5.18 1.57
N GLY A 98 5.58 3.97 1.25
CA GLY A 98 6.43 2.87 0.79
C GLY A 98 7.18 3.20 -0.50
N LEU A 99 6.47 3.74 -1.49
CA LEU A 99 7.05 4.23 -2.74
C LEU A 99 8.08 5.33 -2.51
N TYR A 100 7.73 6.35 -1.72
CA TYR A 100 8.65 7.43 -1.37
C TYR A 100 9.93 6.87 -0.76
N LYS A 101 9.82 5.97 0.22
CA LYS A 101 10.99 5.34 0.85
C LYS A 101 11.81 4.54 -0.14
N GLY A 102 11.19 3.67 -0.95
CA GLY A 102 11.91 2.85 -1.91
C GLY A 102 12.66 3.69 -2.95
N LEU A 103 12.00 4.71 -3.52
CA LEU A 103 12.59 5.59 -4.52
C LEU A 103 13.69 6.49 -3.92
N ALA A 104 13.43 7.09 -2.75
CA ALA A 104 14.37 7.97 -2.09
C ALA A 104 15.64 7.22 -1.65
N LEU A 105 15.51 6.04 -1.04
CA LEU A 105 16.67 5.22 -0.68
C LEU A 105 17.46 4.81 -1.92
N SER A 106 16.78 4.45 -3.01
CA SER A 106 17.42 4.13 -4.29
C SER A 106 18.21 5.29 -4.87
N ALA A 107 17.62 6.49 -4.85
CA ALA A 107 18.29 7.69 -5.33
C ALA A 107 19.49 8.05 -4.43
N MET A 108 19.32 8.09 -3.11
CA MET A 108 20.39 8.50 -2.19
C MET A 108 21.58 7.55 -2.21
N VAL A 109 21.34 6.24 -2.16
CA VAL A 109 22.41 5.24 -2.21
C VAL A 109 23.02 5.13 -3.61
N GLY A 110 22.22 5.35 -4.66
CA GLY A 110 22.71 5.34 -6.04
C GLY A 110 23.55 6.56 -6.42
N MET A 111 23.21 7.74 -5.90
CA MET A 111 24.00 8.96 -6.11
C MET A 111 25.26 8.99 -5.25
N ASP A 112 25.16 8.54 -3.99
CA ASP A 112 26.32 8.42 -3.11
C ASP A 112 26.39 7.03 -2.44
N PRO A 113 27.14 6.10 -3.05
CA PRO A 113 27.39 4.79 -2.46
C PRO A 113 28.21 4.83 -1.18
N ARG A 114 28.62 5.97 -0.62
CA ARG A 114 29.33 6.03 0.68
C ARG A 114 28.39 6.24 1.85
N ILE A 115 27.22 6.87 1.60
CA ILE A 115 26.28 7.28 2.66
C ILE A 115 25.79 6.08 3.50
N GLY A 116 25.68 4.90 2.89
CA GLY A 116 25.20 3.69 3.56
C GLY A 116 23.70 3.76 3.86
N LEU A 117 23.04 2.60 3.90
CA LEU A 117 21.58 2.53 3.98
C LEU A 117 21.03 3.17 5.26
N PHE A 118 21.69 2.97 6.39
CA PHE A 118 21.22 3.45 7.68
C PHE A 118 21.20 4.98 7.76
N HIS A 119 22.19 5.66 7.18
CA HIS A 119 22.17 7.12 7.12
C HIS A 119 21.15 7.60 6.08
N ALA A 120 21.05 6.95 4.91
CA ALA A 120 20.02 7.29 3.93
C ALA A 120 18.61 7.18 4.52
N ASP A 121 18.32 6.10 5.27
CA ASP A 121 17.04 5.90 5.96
C ASP A 121 16.80 6.99 7.01
N LYS A 122 17.82 7.36 7.80
CA LYS A 122 17.73 8.46 8.77
C LYS A 122 17.46 9.81 8.12
N MET A 123 17.95 10.06 6.91
CA MET A 123 17.75 11.32 6.20
C MET A 123 16.37 11.47 5.57
N LEU A 124 15.58 10.39 5.47
CA LEU A 124 14.19 10.46 5.02
C LEU A 124 13.41 11.47 5.88
N PHE A 125 12.47 12.20 5.25
CA PHE A 125 11.71 13.26 5.91
C PHE A 125 12.60 14.34 6.56
N GLY A 126 13.73 14.65 5.93
CA GLY A 126 14.66 15.69 6.40
C GLY A 126 15.32 15.38 7.75
N GLY A 127 15.44 14.10 8.11
CA GLY A 127 16.02 13.71 9.41
C GLY A 127 15.00 13.52 10.53
N ASN A 128 13.72 13.82 10.31
CA ASN A 128 12.72 13.81 11.38
C ASN A 128 12.14 12.39 11.60
N SER A 129 12.79 11.64 12.50
CA SER A 129 12.39 10.27 12.84
C SER A 129 10.99 10.18 13.48
N ILE A 130 10.57 11.21 14.23
CA ILE A 130 9.26 11.28 14.88
C ILE A 130 8.17 11.44 13.83
N LEU A 131 8.30 12.43 12.95
CA LEU A 131 7.36 12.66 11.84
C LEU A 131 7.21 11.40 10.98
N ARG A 132 8.35 10.80 10.62
CA ARG A 132 8.37 9.55 9.86
C ARG A 132 7.58 8.44 10.57
N SER A 133 7.88 8.19 11.85
CA SER A 133 7.22 7.15 12.65
C SER A 133 5.71 7.38 12.74
N LEU A 134 5.30 8.64 12.98
CA LEU A 134 3.90 9.03 13.04
C LEU A 134 3.18 8.77 11.71
N LEU A 135 3.76 9.21 10.58
CA LEU A 135 3.16 9.01 9.26
C LEU A 135 2.98 7.52 8.94
N TYR A 136 4.01 6.69 9.15
CA TYR A 136 3.91 5.24 8.90
C TYR A 136 2.89 4.56 9.81
N THR A 137 2.89 4.89 11.10
CA THR A 137 1.98 4.29 12.09
C THR A 137 0.53 4.66 11.78
N LEU A 138 0.26 5.93 11.51
CA LEU A 138 -1.08 6.41 11.18
C LEU A 138 -1.55 5.79 9.86
N ALA A 139 -0.72 5.76 8.82
CA ALA A 139 -1.08 5.17 7.53
C ALA A 139 -1.44 3.67 7.66
N HIS A 140 -0.57 2.89 8.29
CA HIS A 140 -0.79 1.44 8.47
C HIS A 140 -1.98 1.14 9.36
N SER A 141 -2.11 1.86 10.49
CA SER A 141 -3.22 1.64 11.43
C SER A 141 -4.56 2.02 10.81
N THR A 142 -4.60 3.12 10.05
CA THR A 142 -5.80 3.55 9.32
C THR A 142 -6.22 2.51 8.28
N MET A 143 -5.26 2.01 7.49
CA MET A 143 -5.51 0.94 6.52
C MET A 143 -6.03 -0.32 7.19
N GLY A 144 -5.36 -0.77 8.26
CA GLY A 144 -5.73 -1.97 9.00
C GLY A 144 -7.11 -1.85 9.64
N ALA A 145 -7.42 -0.72 10.27
CA ALA A 145 -8.74 -0.47 10.86
C ALA A 145 -9.86 -0.50 9.82
N GLY A 146 -9.64 0.11 8.66
CA GLY A 146 -10.60 0.06 7.55
C GLY A 146 -10.81 -1.37 7.04
N LEU A 147 -9.72 -2.09 6.77
CA LEU A 147 -9.75 -3.48 6.29
C LEU A 147 -10.48 -4.42 7.27
N ILE A 148 -10.08 -4.40 8.54
CA ILE A 148 -10.67 -5.25 9.59
C ILE A 148 -12.14 -4.90 9.77
N GLY A 149 -12.49 -3.61 9.81
CA GLY A 149 -13.88 -3.17 9.94
C GLY A 149 -14.76 -3.64 8.77
N LEU A 150 -14.25 -3.54 7.54
CA LEU A 150 -14.94 -4.07 6.36
C LEU A 150 -15.11 -5.59 6.43
N PHE A 151 -14.08 -6.31 6.85
CA PHE A 151 -14.14 -7.77 6.99
C PHE A 151 -15.18 -8.19 8.05
N ILE A 152 -15.21 -7.53 9.21
CA ILE A 152 -16.22 -7.76 10.24
C ILE A 152 -17.63 -7.48 9.70
N LYS A 153 -17.82 -6.42 8.91
CA LYS A 153 -19.12 -6.09 8.31
C LYS A 153 -19.54 -7.09 7.23
N ALA A 154 -18.58 -7.61 6.46
CA ALA A 154 -18.79 -8.65 5.46
C ALA A 154 -19.16 -10.01 6.09
N SER A 155 -18.56 -10.36 7.22
CA SER A 155 -18.74 -11.66 7.88
C SER A 155 -20.01 -11.76 8.74
N LYS A 156 -20.77 -10.66 8.92
CA LYS A 156 -22.06 -10.74 9.61
C LYS A 156 -23.07 -11.46 8.72
N PRO A 157 -23.80 -12.46 9.23
CA PRO A 157 -24.75 -13.22 8.43
C PRO A 157 -25.74 -12.26 7.78
N TYR A 158 -26.00 -12.48 6.48
CA TYR A 158 -27.05 -11.79 5.75
C TYR A 158 -28.37 -12.05 6.48
N GLN A 159 -28.83 -11.06 7.25
CA GLN A 159 -30.18 -11.07 7.78
C GLN A 159 -31.08 -10.77 6.60
N LYS A 160 -31.55 -11.84 5.94
CA LYS A 160 -32.65 -11.77 5.00
C LYS A 160 -33.81 -11.19 5.80
N ASN A 161 -34.16 -9.92 5.56
CA ASN A 161 -35.34 -9.33 6.19
C ASN A 161 -36.53 -10.25 5.89
N PRO A 162 -37.23 -10.77 6.90
CA PRO A 162 -38.49 -11.47 6.70
C PRO A 162 -39.54 -10.41 6.41
N HIS A 163 -39.64 -10.01 5.14
CA HIS A 163 -40.79 -9.32 4.59
C HIS A 163 -41.39 -10.20 3.50
#